data_AF-A0A9D7XYX4-F1
#
_entry.id   AF-A0A9D7XYX4-F1
#
_cell.length_a   1.000
_cell.length_b   1.000
_cell.length_c   1.000
_cell.angle_alpha   90.00
_cell.angle_beta   90.00
_cell.angle_gamma   90.00
#
_symmetry.space_group_name_H-M   'P 1'
#
loop_
_entity.id
_entity.type
_entity.pdbx_description
1 polymer ?
#
loop_
_entity_poly.entity_id
_entity_poly.type
_entity_poly.pdbx_seq_one_letter_code
_entity_poly.pdbx_strand_id
1 'polypeptide(L)'
;MNQLRSLNIEHVSPAGLMQQEILRRTPLGLTAERAASRGKPVTDETTLALMRRWFWARKPDAGFALTGFPATLLQAKVFDEWLDARDEALHSVIVGEEPSAISVIEHYRTLGLAIEADTIAA
;
A
#
# COMPACT_ATOMS: atom_id res chain seq x y z
N MET A 1 10.67 32.86 -3.43
CA MET A 1 10.97 32.18 -2.15
C MET A 1 10.41 30.76 -2.26
N ASN A 2 11.20 29.81 -2.77
CA ASN A 2 10.76 28.42 -2.92
C ASN A 2 11.03 27.66 -1.63
N GLN A 3 10.13 27.78 -0.65
CA GLN A 3 10.09 26.82 0.44
C GLN A 3 9.33 25.59 -0.05
N LEU A 4 10.06 24.56 -0.47
CA LEU A 4 9.53 23.21 -0.57
C LEU A 4 9.06 22.82 0.84
N ARG A 5 7.78 23.06 1.13
CA ARG A 5 7.13 22.58 2.34
C ARG A 5 7.32 21.07 2.35
N SER A 6 7.93 20.53 3.39
CA SER A 6 8.02 19.09 3.62
C SER A 6 6.61 18.52 3.45
N LEU A 7 6.39 17.74 2.39
CA LEU A 7 5.10 17.10 2.15
C LEU A 7 4.84 16.17 3.34
N ASN A 8 3.71 16.36 4.04
CA ASN A 8 3.33 15.52 5.17
C ASN A 8 2.79 14.19 4.65
N ILE A 9 3.68 13.37 4.10
CA ILE A 9 3.40 12.07 3.47
C ILE A 9 3.85 10.96 4.42
N GLU A 10 2.93 10.10 4.80
CA GLU A 10 3.25 8.90 5.58
C GLU A 10 3.70 7.77 4.65
N HIS A 11 4.86 7.17 4.93
CA HIS A 11 5.36 6.02 4.18
C HIS A 11 4.88 4.73 4.84
N VAL A 12 4.15 3.90 4.11
CA VAL A 12 3.46 2.74 4.67
C VAL A 12 3.64 1.50 3.79
N SER A 13 3.87 0.37 4.43
CA SER A 13 3.89 -0.94 3.78
C SER A 13 3.17 -1.99 4.64
N PRO A 14 2.49 -2.97 4.04
CA PRO A 14 1.87 -4.06 4.79
C PRO A 14 2.87 -4.81 5.68
N ALA A 15 4.09 -5.02 5.18
CA ALA A 15 5.16 -5.67 5.94
C ALA A 15 5.56 -4.84 7.18
N GLY A 16 5.70 -3.52 7.02
CA GLY A 16 6.01 -2.61 8.14
C GLY A 16 4.92 -2.60 9.19
N LEU A 17 3.65 -2.48 8.77
CA LEU A 17 2.50 -2.55 9.68
C LEU A 17 2.42 -3.92 10.38
N MET A 18 2.67 -5.02 9.66
CA MET A 18 2.65 -6.36 10.23
C MET A 18 3.75 -6.53 11.28
N GLN A 19 4.94 -6.01 11.01
CA GLN A 19 6.05 -6.02 11.96
C GLN A 19 5.68 -5.26 13.25
N GLN A 20 4.96 -4.14 13.14
CA GLN A 20 4.46 -3.42 14.32
C GLN A 20 3.47 -4.25 15.12
N GLU A 21 2.57 -4.99 14.47
CA GLU A 21 1.64 -5.90 15.16
C GLU A 21 2.38 -7.03 15.90
N ILE A 22 3.41 -7.61 15.28
CA ILE A 22 4.27 -8.62 15.89
C ILE A 22 4.98 -8.04 17.12
N LEU A 23 5.62 -6.87 16.99
CA LEU A 23 6.32 -6.21 18.09
C LEU A 23 5.38 -5.88 19.27
N ARG A 24 4.14 -5.47 18.97
CA ARG A 24 3.10 -5.19 19.97
C ARG A 24 2.43 -6.43 20.52
N ARG A 25 2.74 -7.62 19.99
CA ARG A 25 2.15 -8.92 20.37
C ARG A 25 0.62 -8.89 20.32
N THR A 26 0.05 -8.22 19.31
CA THR A 26 -1.40 -8.23 19.09
C THR A 26 -1.86 -9.64 18.66
N PRO A 27 -3.16 -9.98 18.76
CA PRO A 27 -3.65 -11.26 18.25
C PRO A 27 -3.28 -11.52 16.79
N LEU A 28 -3.33 -10.47 15.95
CA LEU A 28 -2.89 -10.51 14.56
C LEU A 28 -1.38 -10.77 14.47
N GLY A 29 -0.56 -10.00 15.21
CA GLY A 29 0.89 -10.15 15.24
C GLY A 29 1.35 -11.55 15.68
N LEU A 30 0.76 -12.10 16.74
CA LEU A 30 1.06 -13.46 17.21
C LEU A 30 0.69 -14.52 16.17
N THR A 31 -0.38 -14.30 15.40
CA THR A 31 -0.80 -15.22 14.33
C THR A 31 0.14 -15.12 13.14
N ALA A 32 0.53 -13.91 12.75
CA ALA A 32 1.48 -13.66 11.69
C ALA A 32 2.88 -14.21 12.01
N GLU A 33 3.38 -14.02 13.23
CA GLU A 33 4.65 -14.56 13.70
C GLU A 33 4.68 -16.09 13.61
N ARG A 34 3.59 -16.77 14.01
CA ARG A 34 3.44 -18.23 13.87
C ARG A 34 3.33 -18.69 12.42
N ALA A 35 2.73 -17.89 11.55
CA ALA A 35 2.64 -18.21 10.12
C ALA A 35 4.02 -18.08 9.45
N ALA A 36 4.73 -16.99 9.75
CA ALA A 36 6.07 -16.71 9.25
C ALA A 36 7.08 -17.79 9.69
N SER A 37 7.04 -18.25 10.95
CA SER A 37 7.91 -19.34 11.42
C SER A 37 7.66 -20.69 10.74
N ARG A 38 6.52 -20.84 10.05
CA ARG A 38 6.14 -22.02 9.26
C ARG A 38 6.34 -21.80 7.75
N GLY A 39 6.93 -20.69 7.34
CA GLY A 39 7.12 -20.33 5.93
C GLY A 39 5.80 -20.08 5.17
N LYS A 40 4.71 -19.77 5.88
CA LYS A 40 3.42 -19.49 5.24
C LYS A 40 3.33 -18.00 4.86
N PRO A 41 2.96 -17.67 3.61
CA PRO A 41 2.80 -16.29 3.19
C PRO A 41 1.61 -15.63 3.90
N VAL A 42 1.67 -14.31 4.03
CA VAL A 42 0.53 -13.49 4.49
C VAL A 42 -0.53 -13.50 3.39
N THR A 43 -1.79 -13.75 3.74
CA THR A 43 -2.90 -13.81 2.78
C THR A 43 -3.40 -12.42 2.39
N ASP A 44 -4.02 -12.30 1.21
CA ASP A 44 -4.68 -11.06 0.76
C ASP A 44 -5.69 -10.55 1.79
N GLU A 45 -6.50 -11.43 2.38
CA GLU A 45 -7.47 -11.07 3.41
C GLU A 45 -6.79 -10.41 4.63
N THR A 46 -5.68 -10.99 5.09
CA THR A 46 -4.94 -10.47 6.23
C THR A 46 -4.33 -9.10 5.91
N THR A 47 -3.74 -8.99 4.72
CA THR A 47 -3.14 -7.74 4.23
C THR A 47 -4.20 -6.65 4.08
N LEU A 48 -5.35 -6.96 3.48
CA LEU A 48 -6.46 -6.03 3.31
C LEU A 48 -7.04 -5.57 4.64
N ALA A 49 -7.25 -6.47 5.59
CA ALA A 49 -7.74 -6.11 6.92
C ALA A 49 -6.78 -5.16 7.65
N LEU A 50 -5.46 -5.42 7.55
CA LEU A 50 -4.43 -4.58 8.14
C LEU A 50 -4.39 -3.19 7.50
N MET A 51 -4.33 -3.14 6.16
CA MET A 51 -4.28 -1.89 5.40
C MET A 51 -5.55 -1.06 5.58
N ARG A 52 -6.73 -1.69 5.60
CA ARG A 52 -8.00 -1.02 5.88
C ARG A 52 -8.00 -0.36 7.25
N ARG A 53 -7.53 -1.05 8.29
CA ARG A 53 -7.48 -0.46 9.63
C ARG A 53 -6.58 0.78 9.66
N TRP A 54 -5.43 0.74 9.00
CA TRP A 54 -4.55 1.90 8.89
C TRP A 54 -5.20 3.05 8.09
N PHE A 55 -5.74 2.78 6.90
CA PHE A 55 -6.27 3.81 6.01
C PHE A 55 -7.49 4.53 6.58
N TRP A 56 -8.26 3.88 7.48
CA TRP A 56 -9.38 4.51 8.17
C TRP A 56 -8.98 5.26 9.44
N ALA A 57 -7.85 4.90 10.05
CA ALA A 57 -7.33 5.56 11.23
C ALA A 57 -6.49 6.80 10.91
N ARG A 58 -5.99 6.93 9.68
CA ARG A 58 -5.18 8.09 9.27
C ARG A 58 -6.02 9.37 9.22
N LYS A 59 -5.33 10.51 9.30
CA LYS A 59 -5.96 11.82 9.10
C LYS A 59 -6.34 12.00 7.62
N PRO A 60 -7.55 12.49 7.29
CA PRO A 60 -7.97 12.72 5.92
C PRO A 60 -7.01 13.59 5.10
N ASP A 61 -6.46 14.63 5.72
CA ASP A 61 -5.61 15.62 5.03
C ASP A 61 -4.14 15.19 4.95
N ALA A 62 -3.79 14.00 5.44
CA ALA A 62 -2.43 13.48 5.37
C ALA A 62 -2.25 12.62 4.11
N GLY A 63 -1.27 12.99 3.29
CA GLY A 63 -0.86 12.18 2.14
C GLY A 63 -0.19 10.88 2.57
N PHE A 64 -0.07 9.94 1.64
CA PHE A 64 0.57 8.66 1.89
C PHE A 64 1.37 8.19 0.67
N ALA A 65 2.38 7.36 0.94
CA ALA A 65 3.14 6.63 -0.05
C ALA A 65 3.13 5.15 0.34
N LEU A 66 2.54 4.31 -0.52
CA LEU A 66 2.45 2.87 -0.28
C LEU A 66 3.58 2.14 -1.00
N THR A 67 4.24 1.22 -0.31
CA THR A 67 5.22 0.30 -0.92
C THR A 67 4.80 -1.14 -0.69
N GLY A 68 4.83 -1.95 -1.76
CA GLY A 68 4.38 -3.34 -1.75
C GLY A 68 2.86 -3.52 -1.59
N PHE A 69 2.07 -2.47 -1.80
CA PHE A 69 0.60 -2.53 -1.82
C PHE A 69 0.03 -1.49 -2.79
N PRO A 70 -0.99 -1.85 -3.58
CA PRO A 70 -1.53 -3.20 -3.77
C PRO A 70 -0.56 -4.11 -4.55
N ALA A 71 -0.50 -5.39 -4.18
CA ALA A 71 0.35 -6.40 -4.82
C ALA A 71 -0.45 -7.39 -5.70
N THR A 72 -1.77 -7.42 -5.56
CA THR A 72 -2.67 -8.25 -6.38
C THR A 72 -3.80 -7.41 -6.95
N LEU A 73 -4.42 -7.86 -8.05
CA LEU A 73 -5.56 -7.17 -8.64
C LEU A 73 -6.76 -7.07 -7.67
N LEU A 74 -6.95 -8.08 -6.82
CA LEU A 74 -7.97 -8.04 -5.77
C LEU A 74 -7.68 -6.90 -4.80
N GLN A 75 -6.43 -6.77 -4.34
CA GLN A 75 -6.04 -5.68 -3.45
C GLN A 75 -6.24 -4.31 -4.10
N ALA A 76 -5.89 -4.16 -5.39
CA ALA A 76 -6.05 -2.90 -6.12
C ALA A 76 -7.52 -2.48 -6.21
N LYS A 77 -8.42 -3.38 -6.65
CA LYS A 77 -9.85 -3.07 -6.76
C LYS A 77 -10.47 -2.70 -5.42
N VAL A 78 -10.14 -3.44 -4.37
CA VAL A 78 -10.63 -3.15 -3.02
C VAL A 78 -10.07 -1.82 -2.52
N PHE A 79 -8.81 -1.48 -2.85
CA PHE A 79 -8.23 -0.19 -2.50
C PHE A 79 -8.86 0.98 -3.25
N ASP A 80 -9.29 0.79 -4.50
CA ASP A 80 -9.99 1.81 -5.25
C ASP A 80 -11.37 2.12 -4.63
N GLU A 81 -12.11 1.09 -4.20
CA GLU A 81 -13.36 1.28 -3.44
C GLU A 81 -13.14 2.09 -2.15
N TRP A 82 -11.95 1.97 -1.54
CA TRP A 82 -11.59 2.68 -0.33
C TRP A 82 -11.33 4.16 -0.56
N LEU A 83 -10.67 4.46 -1.67
CA LEU A 83 -10.41 5.82 -2.14
C LEU A 83 -11.71 6.52 -2.50
N ASP A 84 -12.57 5.85 -3.28
CA ASP A 84 -13.90 6.35 -3.65
C ASP A 84 -14.77 6.63 -2.42
N ALA A 85 -14.77 5.74 -1.43
CA ALA A 85 -15.54 5.91 -0.20
C ALA A 85 -15.11 7.11 0.66
N ARG A 86 -13.90 7.64 0.43
CA ARG A 86 -13.37 8.82 1.14
C ARG A 86 -13.26 10.06 0.25
N ASP A 87 -13.71 9.98 -1.00
CA ASP A 87 -13.54 11.04 -2.00
C ASP A 87 -12.05 11.44 -2.15
N GLU A 88 -11.17 10.43 -2.14
CA GLU A 88 -9.74 10.60 -2.31
C GLU A 88 -9.27 9.96 -3.61
N ALA A 89 -8.19 10.49 -4.20
CA ALA A 89 -7.63 9.98 -5.43
C ALA A 89 -6.15 9.65 -5.28
N LEU A 90 -5.70 8.62 -6.00
CA LEU A 90 -4.28 8.40 -6.21
C LEU A 90 -3.75 9.43 -7.21
N HIS A 91 -2.58 9.99 -6.90
CA HIS A 91 -1.92 10.94 -7.79
C HIS A 91 -1.06 10.24 -8.84
N SER A 92 -0.41 9.14 -8.45
CA SER A 92 0.50 8.39 -9.31
C SER A 92 0.79 7.01 -8.74
N VAL A 93 1.09 6.07 -9.61
CA VAL A 93 1.65 4.76 -9.29
C VAL A 93 3.01 4.65 -9.97
N ILE A 94 4.07 4.50 -9.18
CA ILE A 94 5.44 4.37 -9.71
C ILE A 94 5.70 2.88 -9.95
N VAL A 95 5.94 2.53 -11.20
CA VAL A 95 6.19 1.15 -11.63
C VAL A 95 7.69 0.91 -11.62
N GLY A 96 8.15 -0.04 -10.79
CA GLY A 96 9.51 -0.57 -10.82
C GLY A 96 9.63 -1.74 -11.81
N GLU A 97 10.85 -2.26 -11.97
CA GLU A 97 11.19 -3.31 -12.95
C GLU A 97 10.59 -4.71 -12.64
N GLU A 98 9.66 -4.84 -11.69
CA GLU A 98 9.22 -6.15 -11.20
C GLU A 98 8.10 -6.77 -12.06
N PRO A 99 8.32 -7.95 -12.68
CA PRO A 99 7.34 -8.57 -13.59
C PRO A 99 6.17 -9.27 -12.87
N SER A 100 6.19 -9.36 -11.54
CA SER A 100 5.18 -10.10 -10.75
C SER A 100 3.84 -9.35 -10.63
N ALA A 101 3.81 -8.05 -10.91
CA ALA A 101 2.66 -7.17 -10.67
C ALA A 101 1.91 -6.74 -11.95
N ILE A 102 2.08 -7.43 -13.08
CA ILE A 102 1.53 -7.01 -14.39
C ILE A 102 0.04 -6.65 -14.31
N SER A 103 -0.78 -7.46 -13.65
CA SER A 103 -2.22 -7.18 -13.56
C SER A 103 -2.55 -5.90 -12.77
N VAL A 104 -1.75 -5.55 -11.77
CA VAL A 104 -1.91 -4.31 -11.00
C VAL A 104 -1.42 -3.12 -11.82
N ILE A 105 -0.29 -3.29 -12.51
CA ILE A 105 0.29 -2.27 -13.39
C ILE A 105 -0.70 -1.93 -14.51
N GLU A 106 -1.23 -2.94 -15.22
CA GLU A 106 -2.21 -2.71 -16.28
C GLU A 106 -3.47 -2.02 -15.75
N HIS A 107 -3.96 -2.44 -14.58
CA HIS A 107 -5.11 -1.81 -13.94
C HIS A 107 -4.89 -0.30 -13.74
N TYR A 108 -3.81 0.11 -13.08
CA TYR A 108 -3.53 1.54 -12.86
C TYR A 108 -3.07 2.29 -14.12
N ARG A 109 -2.53 1.58 -15.13
CA ARG A 109 -2.24 2.16 -16.45
C ARG A 109 -3.52 2.53 -17.18
N THR A 110 -4.57 1.70 -17.12
CA THR A 110 -5.87 2.01 -17.74
C THR A 110 -6.55 3.24 -17.11
N LEU A 111 -6.22 3.53 -15.85
CA LEU A 111 -6.68 4.73 -15.14
C LEU A 111 -5.80 5.96 -15.40
N GLY A 112 -4.74 5.83 -16.19
CA GLY A 112 -3.80 6.93 -16.49
C GLY A 112 -2.88 7.31 -15.33
N LEU A 113 -2.73 6.44 -14.32
CA LEU A 113 -1.99 6.71 -13.09
C LEU A 113 -0.57 6.12 -13.08
N ALA A 114 -0.28 5.15 -13.95
CA ALA A 114 1.02 4.48 -13.97
C ALA A 114 2.11 5.36 -14.62
N ILE A 115 3.21 5.56 -13.90
CA ILE A 115 4.43 6.25 -14.36
C ILE A 115 5.59 5.26 -14.29
N GLU A 116 6.29 5.07 -15.40
CA GLU A 116 7.49 4.24 -15.46
C GLU A 116 8.65 4.95 -14.74
N ALA A 117 9.37 4.25 -13.85
CA ALA A 117 10.40 4.85 -13.00
C ALA A 117 11.51 5.59 -13.80
N ASP A 118 11.83 5.10 -15.00
CA ASP A 118 12.84 5.69 -15.89
C ASP A 118 12.49 7.12 -16.35
N THR A 119 11.20 7.46 -16.31
CA THR A 119 10.71 8.79 -16.69
C THR A 119 10.98 9.85 -15.62
N ILE A 120 11.28 9.44 -14.39
CA ILE A 120 11.50 10.34 -13.23
C ILE A 120 12.98 10.75 -13.12
N ALA A 121 13.88 10.04 -13.79
CA ALA A 121 15.33 10.25 -13.73
C ALA A 121 15.89 11.25 -14.79
N ALA A 122 15.03 11.91 -15.58
CA ALA A 122 15.39 12.89 -16.61
C ALA A 122 15.01 14.31 -16.19
#